data_AF-A0A1I4TAX4-F1
#
_entry.id   AF-A0A1I4TAX4-F1
#
_cell.length_a   1.000
_cell.length_b   1.000
_cell.length_c   1.000
_cell.angle_alpha   90.00
_cell.angle_beta   90.00
_cell.angle_gamma   90.00
#
_symmetry.space_group_name_H-M   'P 1'
#
loop_
_entity.id
_entity.type
_entity.pdbx_description
1 polymer ?
#
loop_
_entity_poly.entity_id
_entity_poly.type
_entity_poly.pdbx_seq_one_letter_code
_entity_poly.pdbx_strand_id
1 'polypeptide(L)'
;MGAYNILITDITCSYCNTSHEVKVQFKYGLTWQLDFRIGERIQWETRYDIGTPGTEKVKVYGIRESDPVCPHCGHPEDEEYDIIVEKDIIKSMSPMKNPQDYLNDDEGCFVIIS
;
A
#
# COMPACT_ATOMS: atom_id res chain seq x y z
N MET A 1 13.09 9.42 -8.84
CA MET A 1 11.71 9.29 -8.31
C MET A 1 10.85 8.76 -9.45
N GLY A 2 10.46 7.49 -9.40
CA GLY A 2 9.56 6.87 -10.39
C GLY A 2 8.09 7.13 -10.04
N ALA A 3 7.19 6.83 -10.97
CA ALA A 3 5.75 6.89 -10.72
C ALA A 3 5.32 5.89 -9.63
N TYR A 4 4.17 6.15 -9.02
CA TYR A 4 3.55 5.34 -7.96
C TYR A 4 2.03 5.37 -8.15
N ASN A 5 1.31 4.52 -7.43
CA ASN A 5 -0.15 4.53 -7.33
C ASN A 5 -0.59 4.94 -5.93
N ILE A 6 -1.86 5.26 -5.75
CA ILE A 6 -2.45 5.65 -4.46
C ILE A 6 -3.51 4.63 -4.06
N LEU A 7 -3.42 4.12 -2.83
CA LEU A 7 -4.52 3.44 -2.16
C LEU A 7 -5.24 4.43 -1.26
N ILE A 8 -6.53 4.62 -1.51
CA ILE A 8 -7.42 5.45 -0.70
C ILE A 8 -8.27 4.52 0.18
N THR A 9 -8.10 4.62 1.49
CA THR A 9 -8.83 3.79 2.45
C THR A 9 -9.01 4.50 3.79
N ASP A 10 -9.98 4.05 4.57
CA ASP A 10 -10.16 4.53 5.95
C ASP A 10 -9.27 3.73 6.92
N ILE A 11 -8.64 4.43 7.86
CA ILE A 11 -8.03 3.83 9.06
C ILE A 11 -8.76 4.33 10.30
N THR A 12 -8.69 3.55 11.38
CA THR A 12 -9.24 3.94 12.68
C THR A 12 -8.10 4.29 13.64
N CYS A 13 -8.11 5.52 14.15
CA CYS A 13 -7.11 5.97 15.11
C CYS A 13 -7.19 5.11 16.38
N SER A 14 -6.07 4.50 16.78
CA SER A 14 -5.99 3.67 17.99
C SER A 14 -6.20 4.45 19.30
N TYR A 15 -6.02 5.78 19.26
CA TYR A 15 -6.14 6.66 20.42
C TYR A 15 -7.56 7.23 20.60
N CYS A 16 -8.12 7.85 19.55
CA CYS A 16 -9.45 8.50 19.64
C CYS A 16 -10.60 7.67 19.04
N ASN A 17 -10.29 6.53 18.41
CA ASN A 17 -11.26 5.64 17.77
C ASN A 17 -12.12 6.28 16.66
N THR A 18 -11.68 7.42 16.13
CA THR A 18 -12.31 8.08 14.97
C THR A 18 -11.67 7.55 13.69
N SER A 19 -12.51 7.14 12.75
CA SER A 19 -12.05 6.74 11.41
C SER A 19 -11.86 7.96 10.51
N HIS A 20 -10.83 7.93 9.68
CA HIS A 20 -10.56 8.97 8.69
C HIS A 20 -9.85 8.38 7.47
N GLU A 21 -10.02 9.04 6.33
CA GLU A 21 -9.42 8.62 5.06
C GLU A 21 -7.91 8.90 5.06
N VAL A 22 -7.15 7.96 4.53
CA VAL A 22 -5.71 8.09 4.25
C VAL A 22 -5.42 7.73 2.81
N LYS A 23 -4.36 8.34 2.30
CA LYS A 23 -3.78 8.07 0.99
C LYS A 23 -2.41 7.44 1.18
N VAL A 24 -2.23 6.25 0.64
CA VAL A 24 -1.00 5.46 0.77
C VAL A 24 -0.40 5.25 -0.61
N GLN A 25 0.80 5.75 -0.81
CA GLN A 25 1.57 5.59 -2.03
C GLN A 25 2.17 4.18 -2.07
N PHE A 26 2.03 3.49 -3.20
CA PHE A 26 2.62 2.16 -3.39
C PHE A 26 3.08 1.95 -4.83
N LYS A 27 3.90 0.93 -5.04
CA LYS A 27 4.45 0.57 -6.35
C LYS A 27 4.23 -0.90 -6.66
N TYR A 28 3.18 -1.18 -7.42
CA TYR A 28 2.84 -2.51 -7.92
C TYR A 28 1.86 -2.40 -9.08
N GLY A 29 2.03 -3.20 -10.14
CA GLY A 29 1.31 -3.09 -11.40
C GLY A 29 1.75 -1.90 -12.26
N LEU A 30 0.81 -1.38 -13.04
CA LEU A 30 0.95 -0.15 -13.82
C LEU A 30 1.08 1.05 -12.89
N THR A 31 2.28 1.58 -12.74
CA THR A 31 2.55 2.75 -11.87
C THR A 31 2.34 4.05 -12.64
N TRP A 32 1.16 4.65 -12.51
CA TRP A 32 0.77 5.85 -13.28
C TRP A 32 -0.09 6.84 -12.49
N GLN A 33 0.11 6.94 -11.18
CA GLN A 33 -0.71 7.74 -10.26
C GLN A 33 -2.19 7.36 -10.32
N LEU A 34 -2.45 6.06 -10.44
CA LEU A 34 -3.81 5.53 -10.39
C LEU A 34 -4.28 5.49 -8.94
N ASP A 35 -5.53 5.92 -8.73
CA ASP A 35 -6.21 5.80 -7.44
C ASP A 35 -6.92 4.43 -7.37
N PHE A 36 -6.73 3.75 -6.24
CA PHE A 36 -7.34 2.48 -5.94
C PHE A 36 -8.05 2.50 -4.58
N ARG A 37 -9.03 1.61 -4.42
CA ARG A 37 -9.67 1.25 -3.15
C ARG A 37 -9.53 -0.25 -2.87
N ILE A 38 -9.70 -0.63 -1.60
CA ILE A 38 -9.76 -2.04 -1.21
C ILE A 38 -10.88 -2.75 -1.99
N GLY A 39 -10.57 -3.91 -2.56
CA GLY A 39 -11.46 -4.71 -3.41
C GLY A 39 -11.25 -4.47 -4.91
N GLU A 40 -10.53 -3.42 -5.30
CA GLU A 40 -10.24 -3.15 -6.71
C GLU A 40 -9.06 -3.98 -7.23
N ARG A 41 -9.03 -4.11 -8.56
CA ARG A 41 -8.02 -4.90 -9.27
C ARG A 41 -6.90 -4.01 -9.80
N ILE A 42 -5.66 -4.41 -9.54
CA ILE A 42 -4.43 -3.83 -10.08
C ILE A 42 -4.47 -3.87 -11.61
N GLN A 43 -4.11 -2.75 -12.23
CA GLN A 43 -4.02 -2.61 -13.68
C GLN A 43 -2.62 -2.97 -14.16
N TRP A 44 -2.52 -3.49 -15.38
CA TRP A 44 -1.29 -3.96 -16.02
C TRP A 44 -1.28 -3.56 -17.50
N GLU A 45 -0.12 -3.16 -18.03
CA GLU A 45 0.10 -2.85 -19.46
C GLU A 45 1.30 -3.59 -20.08
N THR A 46 2.04 -4.39 -19.31
CA THR A 46 3.13 -5.33 -19.66
C THR A 46 4.55 -4.78 -19.87
N ARG A 47 4.76 -3.52 -20.25
CA ARG A 47 6.11 -3.04 -20.62
C ARG A 47 6.92 -2.44 -19.47
N TYR A 48 6.25 -1.86 -18.47
CA TYR A 48 6.88 -1.10 -17.39
C TYR A 48 6.20 -1.33 -16.02
N ASP A 49 5.46 -2.44 -15.90
CA ASP A 49 4.77 -2.76 -14.68
C ASP A 49 5.77 -3.26 -13.62
N ILE A 50 5.46 -2.97 -12.35
CA ILE A 50 6.23 -3.47 -11.21
C ILE A 50 5.55 -4.72 -10.66
N GLY A 51 6.28 -5.83 -10.59
CA GLY A 51 5.76 -7.12 -10.15
C GLY A 51 5.22 -7.98 -11.29
N THR A 52 4.46 -9.01 -10.92
CA THR A 52 3.97 -10.03 -11.86
C THR A 52 2.44 -10.16 -11.78
N PRO A 53 1.71 -10.03 -12.91
CA PRO A 53 0.26 -10.19 -12.92
C PRO A 53 -0.16 -11.60 -12.52
N GLY A 54 -1.28 -11.71 -11.82
CA GLY A 54 -1.86 -12.98 -11.38
C GLY A 54 -1.10 -13.67 -10.25
N THR A 55 -0.19 -12.97 -9.57
CA THR A 55 0.50 -13.51 -8.38
C THR A 55 -0.54 -13.90 -7.32
N GLU A 56 -0.43 -15.12 -6.77
CA GLU A 56 -1.40 -15.65 -5.82
C GLU A 56 -1.59 -14.73 -4.61
N LYS A 57 -0.48 -14.30 -4.01
CA LYS A 57 -0.47 -13.35 -2.90
C LYS A 57 0.87 -12.62 -2.81
N VAL A 58 0.79 -11.33 -2.58
CA VAL A 58 1.95 -10.44 -2.48
C VAL A 58 1.69 -9.42 -1.38
N LYS A 59 2.75 -9.05 -0.70
CA LYS A 59 2.79 -7.94 0.23
C LYS A 59 3.50 -6.77 -0.46
N VAL A 60 2.85 -5.62 -0.51
CA VAL A 60 3.33 -4.42 -1.21
C VAL A 60 3.60 -3.32 -0.18
N TYR A 61 4.76 -2.68 -0.31
CA TYR A 61 5.16 -1.57 0.52
C TYR A 61 4.28 -0.35 0.24
N GLY A 62 3.68 0.21 1.28
CA GLY A 62 2.91 1.44 1.25
C GLY A 62 3.47 2.48 2.20
N ILE A 63 3.49 3.75 1.78
CA ILE A 63 3.84 4.88 2.64
C ILE A 63 2.76 5.96 2.57
N ARG A 64 2.34 6.50 3.71
CA ARG A 64 1.33 7.56 3.80
C ARG A 64 1.82 8.83 3.10
N GLU A 65 0.93 9.48 2.34
CA GLU A 65 1.25 10.75 1.67
C GLU A 65 1.31 11.94 2.64
N SER A 66 0.47 11.92 3.68
CA SER A 66 0.33 13.00 4.66
C SER A 66 1.09 12.70 5.95
N ASP A 67 1.30 13.75 6.75
CA ASP A 67 1.91 13.63 8.08
C ASP A 67 1.24 12.50 8.89
N PRO A 68 2.02 11.65 9.58
CA PRO A 68 1.52 10.49 10.31
C PRO A 68 0.92 10.92 11.66
N VAL A 69 -0.11 11.76 11.61
CA VAL A 69 -0.86 12.25 12.77
C VAL A 69 -2.35 12.17 12.50
N CYS A 70 -3.10 11.78 13.53
CA CYS A 70 -4.55 11.75 13.46
C CYS A 70 -5.10 13.19 13.31
N PRO A 71 -5.94 13.48 12.29
CA PRO A 71 -6.47 14.83 12.09
C PRO A 71 -7.47 15.26 13.18
N HIS A 72 -7.95 14.32 14.00
CA HIS A 72 -8.96 14.59 15.03
C HIS A 72 -8.35 14.83 16.42
N CYS A 73 -7.29 14.10 16.80
CA CYS A 73 -6.71 14.20 18.14
C CYS A 73 -5.22 14.59 18.14
N GLY A 74 -4.58 14.66 16.97
CA GLY A 74 -3.15 14.99 16.84
C GLY A 74 -2.21 13.90 17.34
N HIS A 75 -2.69 12.71 17.69
CA HIS A 75 -1.83 11.61 18.11
C HIS A 75 -1.05 11.06 16.91
N PRO A 76 0.24 10.70 17.07
CA PRO A 76 0.99 10.03 16.02
C PRO A 76 0.33 8.72 15.57
N GLU A 77 0.43 8.40 14.30
CA GLU A 77 -0.10 7.18 13.67
C GLU A 77 0.98 6.51 12.82
N ASP A 78 0.68 5.32 12.29
CA ASP A 78 1.62 4.61 11.43
C ASP A 78 1.80 5.34 10.08
N GLU A 79 3.05 5.41 9.62
CA GLU A 79 3.42 6.01 8.33
C GLU A 79 3.57 4.94 7.24
N GLU A 80 4.02 3.75 7.62
CA GLU A 80 4.36 2.65 6.71
C GLU A 80 3.40 1.48 6.86
N TYR A 81 3.02 0.90 5.72
CA TYR A 81 1.94 -0.09 5.63
C TYR A 81 2.33 -1.29 4.77
N ASP A 82 1.80 -2.45 5.17
CA ASP A 82 1.74 -3.65 4.35
C ASP A 82 0.39 -3.67 3.62
N ILE A 83 0.42 -3.54 2.28
CA ILE A 83 -0.76 -3.71 1.42
C ILE A 83 -0.77 -5.15 0.90
N ILE A 84 -1.84 -5.88 1.16
CA ILE A 84 -1.99 -7.26 0.70
C ILE A 84 -2.76 -7.27 -0.62
N VAL A 85 -2.14 -7.82 -1.65
CA VAL A 85 -2.77 -8.05 -2.95
C VAL A 85 -2.82 -9.56 -3.20
N GLU A 86 -3.99 -10.07 -3.58
CA GLU A 86 -4.21 -11.48 -3.91
C GLU A 86 -4.85 -11.58 -5.29
N LYS A 87 -4.22 -12.28 -6.23
CA LYS A 87 -4.70 -12.46 -7.61
C LYS A 87 -5.10 -11.12 -8.24
N ASP A 88 -4.18 -10.16 -8.13
CA ASP A 88 -4.33 -8.77 -8.55
C ASP A 88 -5.40 -7.95 -7.83
N ILE A 89 -6.03 -8.44 -6.76
CA ILE A 89 -7.05 -7.70 -6.00
C ILE A 89 -6.46 -7.17 -4.71
N ILE A 90 -6.60 -5.87 -4.45
CA ILE A 90 -6.21 -5.27 -3.16
C ILE A 90 -7.16 -5.78 -2.07
N LYS A 91 -6.64 -6.59 -1.14
CA LYS A 91 -7.45 -7.26 -0.12
C LYS A 91 -7.56 -6.48 1.17
N SER A 92 -6.44 -5.91 1.61
CA SER A 92 -6.35 -5.25 2.90
C SER A 92 -5.10 -4.40 3.00
N MET A 93 -5.08 -3.53 4.01
CA MET A 93 -3.93 -2.76 4.42
C MET A 93 -3.78 -2.88 5.94
N SER A 94 -2.55 -2.94 6.43
CA SER A 94 -2.26 -2.90 7.86
C SER A 94 -0.94 -2.18 8.12
N PRO A 95 -0.73 -1.61 9.31
CA PRO A 95 0.58 -1.09 9.70
C PRO A 95 1.69 -2.12 9.45
N MET A 96 2.81 -1.66 8.90
CA MET A 96 3.95 -2.52 8.65
C MET A 96 4.50 -3.09 9.95
N LYS A 97 4.79 -4.39 9.94
CA LYS A 97 5.39 -5.07 11.10
C LYS A 97 6.87 -5.39 10.93
N ASN A 98 7.31 -5.65 9.71
CA ASN A 98 8.67 -6.08 9.43
C ASN A 98 9.26 -5.35 8.21
N PRO A 99 10.01 -4.25 8.44
CA PRO A 99 10.68 -3.52 7.35
C PRO A 99 11.68 -4.37 6.58
N GLN A 100 12.23 -5.43 7.17
CA GLN A 100 13.20 -6.31 6.51
C GLN A 100 12.61 -7.07 5.31
N ASP A 101 11.29 -7.20 5.24
CA ASP A 101 10.59 -7.84 4.13
C ASP A 101 10.87 -7.14 2.78
N TYR A 102 11.24 -5.85 2.82
CA TYR A 102 11.46 -5.01 1.64
C TYR A 102 12.93 -4.63 1.41
N LEU A 103 13.87 -5.16 2.20
CA LEU A 103 15.28 -4.81 2.07
C LEU A 103 16.05 -5.67 1.05
N ASN A 104 15.48 -6.80 0.63
CA ASN A 104 16.25 -7.86 -0.03
C ASN A 104 15.91 -8.12 -1.51
N ASP A 105 14.82 -7.58 -2.08
CA ASP A 105 14.42 -7.83 -3.49
C ASP A 105 13.66 -6.65 -4.14
N ASP A 106 13.70 -6.58 -5.48
CA ASP A 106 12.90 -5.72 -6.39
C ASP A 106 12.63 -4.28 -5.92
N GLU A 107 13.69 -3.47 -5.83
CA GLU A 107 13.65 -2.06 -5.40
C GLU A 107 12.97 -1.81 -4.03
N GLY A 108 12.69 -2.87 -3.26
CA GLY A 108 11.98 -2.82 -1.99
C GLY A 108 10.51 -2.45 -2.09
N CYS A 109 9.87 -2.67 -3.23
CA CYS A 109 8.48 -2.27 -3.46
C CYS A 109 7.46 -3.34 -3.05
N PHE A 110 7.81 -4.63 -3.16
CA PHE A 110 6.93 -5.74 -2.82
C PHE A 110 7.70 -7.03 -2.53
N VAL A 111 7.05 -7.98 -1.87
CA VAL A 111 7.53 -9.34 -1.64
C VAL A 111 6.42 -10.35 -1.88
N ILE A 112 6.70 -11.40 -2.64
CA ILE A 112 5.76 -12.50 -2.90
C ILE A 112 5.68 -13.35 -1.64
N ILE A 113 4.47 -13.60 -1.14
CA ILE A 113 4.24 -14.42 0.06
C ILE A 113 3.33 -15.60 -0.32
N SER A 114 3.89 -16.82 -0.30
CA SER A 114 3.20 -18.06 -0.67
C SER A 114 2.20 -18.53 0.37
#